data_AF-A0A285GXS9-F1
#
_entry.id   AF-A0A285GXS9-F1
#
_cell.length_a   1.000
_cell.length_b   1.000
_cell.length_c   1.000
_cell.angle_alpha   90.00
_cell.angle_beta   90.00
_cell.angle_gamma   90.00
#
_symmetry.space_group_name_H-M   'P 1'
#
loop_
_entity.id
_entity.type
_entity.pdbx_description
1 polymer ?
#
loop_
_entity_poly.entity_id
_entity_poly.type
_entity_poly.pdbx_seq_one_letter_code
_entity_poly.pdbx_strand_id
1 'polypeptide(L)'
;MMNKLRRRMKAEEGFTLIELMIVIAVIGVLAAIAVPKMSGVTGKAKVAQVKADFKAVQSALEMYYAEHQAYPDDESTLTGLTDYMSGDLVTKIKDDYTYKSTGANHQSYNLTYKTGDGTTVTLTPNDGLSTTTTP
;
A
#
# COMPACT_ATOMS: atom_id res chain seq x y z
N MET A 1 55.44 60.91 -21.16
CA MET A 1 55.07 59.91 -20.14
C MET A 1 53.78 59.26 -20.60
N MET A 2 53.80 57.94 -20.82
CA MET A 2 52.85 57.21 -21.67
C MET A 2 52.06 56.22 -20.80
N ASN A 3 50.75 56.43 -20.63
CA ASN A 3 49.89 55.43 -19.98
C ASN A 3 48.72 55.05 -20.91
N LYS A 4 48.98 54.05 -21.74
CA LYS A 4 47.95 53.33 -22.51
C LYS A 4 47.18 52.42 -21.57
N LEU A 5 46.08 52.91 -21.01
CA LEU A 5 45.09 52.09 -20.35
C LEU A 5 44.29 51.33 -21.40
N ARG A 6 44.83 50.20 -21.87
CA ARG A 6 44.09 49.22 -22.67
C ARG A 6 42.99 48.62 -21.79
N ARG A 7 41.77 49.14 -21.89
CA ARG A 7 40.56 48.46 -21.42
C ARG A 7 40.45 47.12 -22.15
N ARG A 8 40.70 46.02 -21.43
CA ARG A 8 40.25 44.69 -21.85
C ARG A 8 38.74 44.67 -21.68
N MET A 9 38.00 44.89 -22.77
CA MET A 9 36.60 44.48 -22.84
C MET A 9 36.63 42.96 -22.73
N LYS A 10 36.23 42.40 -21.59
CA LYS A 10 35.92 40.98 -21.48
C LYS A 10 34.82 40.71 -22.50
N ALA A 11 35.06 39.80 -23.43
CA ALA A 11 34.01 39.28 -24.29
C ALA A 11 33.00 38.60 -23.35
N GLU A 12 31.82 39.18 -23.19
CA GLU A 12 30.68 38.46 -22.63
C GLU A 12 30.25 37.46 -23.70
N GLU A 13 30.66 36.20 -23.53
CA GLU A 13 30.22 35.09 -24.36
C GLU A 13 28.74 34.83 -24.06
N GLY A 14 27.87 35.25 -24.97
CA GLY A 14 26.44 34.97 -24.89
C GLY A 14 26.15 33.50 -25.15
N PHE A 15 25.15 32.96 -24.44
CA PHE A 15 24.65 31.60 -24.63
C PHE A 15 24.12 31.43 -26.06
N THR A 16 24.51 30.35 -26.75
CA THR A 16 23.99 30.10 -28.09
C THR A 16 22.58 29.53 -28.03
N LEU A 17 21.75 29.87 -29.01
CA LEU A 17 20.40 29.30 -29.11
C LEU A 17 20.43 27.78 -29.24
N ILE A 18 21.45 27.25 -29.93
CA ILE A 18 21.61 25.80 -30.10
C ILE A 18 21.94 25.09 -28.79
N GLU A 19 22.75 25.70 -27.90
CA GLU A 19 23.01 25.16 -26.56
C GLU A 19 21.71 25.04 -25.76
N LEU A 20 20.85 26.05 -25.81
CA LEU A 20 19.57 26.01 -25.12
C LEU A 20 18.62 24.97 -25.72
N MET A 21 18.61 24.83 -27.05
CA MET A 21 17.77 23.85 -27.75
C MET A 21 18.14 22.40 -27.41
N ILE A 22 19.43 22.08 -27.30
CA ILE A 22 19.87 20.74 -26.92
C ILE A 22 19.49 20.44 -25.47
N VAL A 23 19.61 21.43 -24.57
CA VAL A 23 19.26 21.26 -23.15
C VAL A 23 17.78 20.92 -22.98
N ILE A 24 16.88 21.66 -23.63
CA ILE A 24 15.43 21.37 -23.54
C ILE A 24 15.06 20.04 -24.22
N ALA A 25 15.77 19.66 -25.29
CA ALA A 25 15.56 18.37 -25.94
C ALA A 25 15.97 17.20 -25.02
N VAL A 26 17.12 17.30 -24.34
CA VAL A 26 17.57 16.29 -23.38
C VAL A 26 16.64 16.22 -22.17
N ILE A 27 16.22 17.37 -21.61
CA ILE A 27 15.25 17.41 -20.50
C ILE A 27 13.91 16.80 -20.92
N GLY A 28 13.45 17.03 -22.17
CA GLY A 28 12.22 16.43 -22.70
C GLY A 28 12.27 14.90 -22.77
N VAL A 29 13.40 14.33 -23.21
CA VAL A 29 13.60 12.87 -23.24
C VAL A 29 13.69 12.29 -21.82
N LEU A 30 14.45 12.93 -20.93
CA LEU A 30 14.58 12.48 -19.54
C LEU A 30 13.24 12.56 -18.80
N ALA A 31 12.45 13.62 -19.00
CA ALA A 31 11.13 13.76 -18.39
C ALA A 31 10.14 12.68 -18.88
N ALA A 32 10.22 12.28 -20.16
CA ALA A 32 9.39 11.21 -20.70
C ALA A 32 9.74 9.83 -20.12
N ILE A 33 11.02 9.57 -19.81
CA ILE A 33 11.50 8.28 -19.29
C ILE A 33 11.40 8.21 -17.76
N ALA A 34 11.45 9.34 -17.05
CA ALA A 34 11.53 9.39 -15.58
C ALA A 34 10.21 9.11 -14.84
N VAL A 35 9.08 8.94 -15.56
CA VAL A 35 7.75 8.71 -14.96
C VAL A 35 7.41 7.23 -14.65
N PRO A 36 8.21 6.18 -14.94
CA PRO A 36 7.65 4.85 -15.09
C PRO A 36 7.02 4.34 -13.77
N LYS A 37 5.69 4.17 -13.87
CA LYS A 37 4.70 3.48 -13.05
C LYS A 37 5.14 3.00 -11.66
N MET A 38 4.95 3.87 -10.67
CA MET A 38 4.92 3.52 -9.24
C MET A 38 3.61 2.82 -8.81
N SER A 39 2.66 2.67 -9.73
CA SER A 39 1.31 2.14 -9.46
C SER A 39 1.32 0.71 -8.88
N GLY A 40 2.23 -0.16 -9.33
CA GLY A 40 2.25 -1.57 -8.92
C GLY A 40 3.03 -1.87 -7.62
N VAL A 41 3.94 -0.98 -7.22
CA VAL A 41 4.76 -1.17 -6.00
C VAL A 41 3.90 -0.97 -4.75
N THR A 42 3.03 0.05 -4.78
CA THR A 42 2.10 0.35 -3.68
C THR A 42 1.10 -0.79 -3.45
N GLY A 43 0.58 -1.40 -4.52
CA GLY A 43 -0.34 -2.55 -4.41
C GLY A 43 0.30 -3.76 -3.71
N LYS A 44 1.54 -4.12 -4.09
CA LYS A 44 2.27 -5.23 -3.44
C LYS A 44 2.59 -4.95 -1.97
N ALA A 45 3.01 -3.72 -1.65
CA ALA A 45 3.25 -3.32 -0.27
C ALA A 45 1.98 -3.37 0.58
N LYS A 46 0.84 -2.91 0.03
CA LYS A 46 -0.46 -2.97 0.73
C LYS A 46 -0.91 -4.41 0.95
N VAL A 47 -0.77 -5.29 -0.05
CA VAL A 47 -1.07 -6.72 0.14
C VAL A 47 -0.21 -7.31 1.26
N ALA A 48 1.11 -7.05 1.27
CA ALA A 48 1.98 -7.53 2.34
C ALA A 48 1.56 -7.04 3.73
N GLN A 49 1.16 -5.76 3.86
CA GLN A 49 0.59 -5.21 5.09
C GLN A 49 -0.67 -5.95 5.51
N VAL A 50 -1.61 -6.18 4.58
CA VAL A 50 -2.85 -6.92 4.84
C VAL A 50 -2.57 -8.34 5.32
N LYS A 51 -1.56 -9.02 4.75
CA LYS A 51 -1.16 -10.35 5.22
C LYS A 51 -0.67 -10.33 6.68
N ALA A 52 0.06 -9.29 7.07
CA ALA A 52 0.53 -9.14 8.44
C ALA A 52 -0.64 -8.85 9.41
N ASP A 53 -1.52 -7.93 9.04
CA ASP A 53 -2.74 -7.63 9.80
C ASP A 53 -3.60 -8.89 9.96
N PHE A 54 -3.81 -9.66 8.89
CA PHE A 54 -4.62 -10.89 8.93
C PHE A 54 -4.05 -11.95 9.87
N LYS A 55 -2.72 -12.09 9.97
CA LYS A 55 -2.10 -13.00 10.94
C LYS A 55 -2.36 -12.58 12.39
N ALA A 56 -2.31 -11.27 12.67
CA ALA A 56 -2.62 -10.76 14.00
C ALA A 56 -4.09 -11.00 14.35
N VAL A 57 -5.00 -10.77 13.39
CA VAL A 57 -6.44 -11.04 13.56
C VAL A 57 -6.72 -12.53 13.73
N GLN A 58 -6.04 -13.39 12.95
CA GLN A 58 -6.14 -14.84 13.07
C GLN A 58 -5.82 -15.30 14.50
N SER A 59 -4.70 -14.82 15.06
CA SER A 59 -4.29 -15.19 16.42
C SER A 59 -5.34 -14.84 17.46
N ALA A 60 -5.96 -13.66 17.33
CA ALA A 60 -7.02 -13.23 18.25
C ALA A 60 -8.31 -14.04 18.08
N LEU A 61 -8.68 -14.39 16.83
CA LEU A 61 -9.82 -15.25 16.55
C LEU A 61 -9.62 -16.66 17.10
N GLU A 62 -8.39 -17.19 17.01
CA GLU A 62 -8.03 -18.49 17.61
C GLU A 62 -8.09 -18.45 19.14
N MET A 63 -7.65 -17.36 19.77
CA MET A 63 -7.80 -17.16 21.22
C MET A 63 -9.26 -17.09 21.65
N TYR A 64 -10.08 -16.30 20.94
CA TYR A 64 -11.52 -16.23 21.21
C TYR A 64 -12.19 -17.60 21.07
N TYR A 65 -11.85 -18.34 20.01
CA TYR A 65 -12.37 -19.68 19.77
C TYR A 65 -11.96 -20.68 20.87
N ALA A 66 -10.74 -20.59 21.39
CA ALA A 66 -10.29 -21.45 22.48
C ALA A 66 -11.16 -21.30 23.73
N GLU A 67 -11.63 -20.09 24.02
CA GLU A 67 -12.46 -19.77 25.19
C GLU A 67 -13.95 -20.05 24.96
N HIS A 68 -14.46 -19.73 23.76
CA HIS A 68 -15.90 -19.74 23.48
C HIS A 68 -16.36 -20.96 22.67
N GLN A 69 -15.42 -21.77 22.16
CA GLN A 69 -15.67 -22.91 21.26
C GLN A 69 -16.46 -22.53 20.00
N ALA A 70 -16.39 -21.25 19.61
CA ALA A 70 -17.05 -20.67 18.45
C ALA A 70 -16.32 -19.37 18.07
N TYR A 71 -16.33 -19.01 16.79
CA TYR A 71 -15.87 -17.69 16.35
C TYR A 71 -16.94 -16.62 16.61
N PRO A 72 -16.56 -15.35 16.80
CA PRO A 72 -17.52 -14.28 17.05
C PRO A 72 -18.49 -14.12 15.88
N ASP A 73 -19.74 -13.78 16.19
CA ASP A 73 -20.74 -13.32 15.23
C ASP A 73 -20.33 -12.02 14.55
N ASP A 74 -20.80 -11.80 13.31
CA ASP A 74 -20.50 -10.61 12.50
C ASP A 74 -20.75 -9.28 13.24
N GLU A 75 -21.82 -9.20 14.03
CA GLU A 75 -22.16 -8.02 14.83
C GLU A 75 -21.34 -7.92 16.12
N SER A 76 -20.93 -9.07 16.67
CA SER A 76 -20.10 -9.17 17.88
C SER A 76 -18.60 -9.05 17.61
N THR A 77 -18.17 -9.15 16.35
CA THR A 77 -16.75 -9.22 15.96
C THR A 77 -15.91 -8.07 16.51
N LEU A 78 -16.50 -6.88 16.62
CA LEU A 78 -15.79 -5.69 17.12
C LEU A 78 -15.64 -5.73 18.64
N THR A 79 -16.67 -6.18 19.35
CA THR A 79 -16.69 -6.19 20.82
C THR A 79 -16.01 -7.43 21.39
N GLY A 80 -16.09 -8.55 20.69
CA GLY A 80 -15.48 -9.82 21.12
C GLY A 80 -13.98 -9.87 20.88
N LEU A 81 -13.42 -9.04 19.99
CA LEU A 81 -11.98 -9.04 19.70
C LEU A 81 -11.19 -7.97 20.45
N THR A 82 -11.83 -6.97 21.06
CA THR A 82 -11.13 -5.86 21.75
C THR A 82 -10.23 -6.30 22.87
N ASP A 83 -10.52 -7.44 23.49
CA ASP A 83 -9.73 -7.98 24.60
C ASP A 83 -8.53 -8.83 24.11
N TYR A 84 -8.51 -9.19 22.82
CA TYR A 84 -7.54 -10.13 22.25
C TYR A 84 -6.60 -9.46 21.20
N MET A 85 -6.83 -8.19 20.83
CA MET A 85 -5.97 -7.44 19.91
C MET A 85 -5.99 -5.93 20.15
N SER A 86 -5.11 -5.18 19.47
CA SER A 86 -5.08 -3.72 19.59
C SER A 86 -6.32 -3.04 18.97
N GLY A 87 -6.78 -1.94 19.58
CA GLY A 87 -7.93 -1.17 19.09
C GLY A 87 -7.78 -0.64 17.66
N ASP A 88 -6.54 -0.36 17.22
CA ASP A 88 -6.24 0.04 15.84
C ASP A 88 -6.58 -1.07 14.83
N LEU A 89 -6.31 -2.33 15.17
CA LEU A 89 -6.66 -3.48 14.32
C LEU A 89 -8.16 -3.74 14.34
N VAL A 90 -8.83 -3.57 15.48
CA VAL A 90 -10.30 -3.66 15.57
C VAL A 90 -10.96 -2.62 14.66
N THR A 91 -10.45 -1.40 14.66
CA THR A 91 -10.95 -0.31 13.80
C THR A 91 -10.75 -0.62 12.32
N LYS A 92 -9.57 -1.15 11.95
CA LYS A 92 -9.31 -1.62 10.58
C LYS A 92 -10.24 -2.76 10.15
N ILE A 93 -10.58 -3.69 11.04
CA ILE A 93 -11.54 -4.76 10.71
C ILE A 93 -12.91 -4.16 10.38
N LYS A 94 -13.31 -3.09 11.08
CA LYS A 94 -14.56 -2.39 10.84
C LYS A 94 -14.59 -1.65 9.51
N ASP A 95 -13.52 -0.93 9.22
CA ASP A 95 -13.52 0.09 8.17
C ASP A 95 -12.91 -0.42 6.86
N ASP A 96 -11.84 -1.24 6.94
CA ASP A 96 -11.05 -1.67 5.78
C ASP A 96 -11.27 -3.14 5.40
N TYR A 97 -11.61 -4.01 6.37
CA TYR A 97 -11.78 -5.45 6.14
C TYR A 97 -13.24 -5.89 6.24
N THR A 98 -13.54 -7.08 5.72
CA THR A 98 -14.84 -7.70 5.87
C THR A 98 -14.66 -9.02 6.58
N TYR A 99 -15.12 -9.09 7.82
CA TYR A 99 -15.24 -10.34 8.57
C TYR A 99 -16.63 -10.94 8.34
N LYS A 100 -16.69 -12.26 8.17
CA LYS A 100 -17.92 -13.04 8.17
C LYS A 100 -17.72 -14.37 8.91
N SER A 101 -18.47 -14.60 9.98
CA SER A 101 -18.64 -15.90 10.60
C SER A 101 -19.37 -16.84 9.64
N THR A 102 -18.92 -18.08 9.55
CA THR A 102 -19.44 -19.09 8.63
C THR A 102 -19.45 -20.48 9.27
N GLY A 103 -20.10 -21.43 8.61
CA GLY A 103 -20.27 -22.79 9.13
C GLY A 103 -21.33 -22.87 10.23
N ALA A 104 -21.82 -24.09 10.49
CA ALA A 104 -22.77 -24.32 11.57
C ALA A 104 -22.12 -23.92 12.91
N ASN A 105 -22.88 -23.28 13.80
CA ASN A 105 -22.44 -22.85 15.13
C ASN A 105 -21.16 -21.99 15.14
N HIS A 106 -20.89 -21.25 14.05
CA HIS A 106 -19.78 -20.29 13.95
C HIS A 106 -18.41 -20.96 14.04
N GLN A 107 -18.29 -22.15 13.45
CA GLN A 107 -17.07 -22.97 13.46
C GLN A 107 -16.04 -22.56 12.39
N SER A 108 -16.36 -21.57 11.55
CA SER A 108 -15.45 -21.03 10.54
C SER A 108 -15.65 -19.53 10.37
N TYR A 109 -14.76 -18.87 9.63
CA TYR A 109 -14.88 -17.46 9.28
C TYR A 109 -14.21 -17.15 7.95
N ASN A 110 -14.52 -16.00 7.38
CA ASN A 110 -13.78 -15.41 6.27
C ASN A 110 -13.42 -13.97 6.63
N LEU A 111 -12.13 -13.65 6.58
CA LEU A 111 -11.64 -12.28 6.66
C LEU A 111 -11.15 -11.86 5.27
N THR A 112 -11.76 -10.83 4.71
CA THR A 112 -11.56 -10.42 3.32
C THR A 112 -11.12 -8.96 3.21
N TYR A 113 -10.17 -8.69 2.33
CA TYR A 113 -9.77 -7.35 1.92
C TYR A 113 -9.80 -7.25 0.38
N LYS A 114 -10.41 -6.19 -0.14
CA LYS A 114 -10.43 -5.90 -1.58
C LYS A 114 -9.53 -4.72 -1.89
N THR A 115 -8.52 -4.96 -2.71
CA THR A 115 -7.70 -3.88 -3.28
C THR A 115 -8.48 -3.12 -4.35
N GLY A 116 -8.11 -1.86 -4.60
CA GLY A 116 -8.70 -1.05 -5.68
C GLY A 116 -8.49 -1.64 -7.08
N ASP A 117 -7.50 -2.52 -7.25
CA ASP A 117 -7.17 -3.20 -8.51
C ASP A 117 -7.99 -4.49 -8.74
N GLY A 118 -8.99 -4.79 -7.89
CA GLY A 118 -9.84 -5.97 -8.02
C GLY A 118 -9.26 -7.27 -7.42
N THR A 119 -8.02 -7.24 -6.90
CA THR A 119 -7.48 -8.36 -6.11
C THR A 119 -8.18 -8.44 -4.75
N THR A 120 -8.68 -9.63 -4.44
CA THR A 120 -9.26 -9.99 -3.15
C THR A 120 -8.30 -10.89 -2.39
N VAL A 121 -8.03 -10.54 -1.13
CA VAL A 121 -7.24 -11.34 -0.18
C VAL A 121 -8.21 -11.89 0.84
N THR A 122 -8.24 -13.22 1.00
CA THR A 122 -9.16 -13.90 1.92
C THR A 122 -8.36 -14.81 2.87
N LEU A 123 -8.68 -14.75 4.14
CA LEU A 123 -8.23 -15.69 5.16
C LEU A 123 -9.42 -16.50 5.66
N THR A 124 -9.26 -17.82 5.65
CA THR A 124 -10.21 -18.79 6.17
C THR A 124 -9.47 -19.65 7.21
N PRO A 125 -10.10 -20.02 8.34
CA PRO A 125 -9.45 -20.88 9.32
C PRO A 125 -9.06 -22.22 8.68
N ASN A 126 -7.87 -22.71 9.01
CA ASN A 126 -7.24 -23.94 8.51
C ASN A 126 -6.85 -23.96 7.02
N ASP A 127 -7.59 -23.27 6.13
CA ASP A 127 -7.26 -23.16 4.70
C ASP A 127 -6.20 -22.06 4.43
N GLY A 128 -5.95 -21.20 5.42
CA GLY A 128 -4.92 -20.18 5.37
C GLY A 128 -5.25 -19.04 4.43
N LEU A 129 -4.21 -18.33 3.98
CA LEU A 129 -4.35 -17.11 3.20
C LEU A 129 -4.41 -17.42 1.70
N SER A 130 -5.52 -17.03 1.06
CA SER A 130 -5.72 -17.11 -0.38
C SER A 130 -5.81 -15.72 -1.02
N THR A 131 -5.36 -15.60 -2.26
CA THR A 131 -5.46 -14.36 -3.05
C THR A 131 -6.06 -14.66 -4.42
N THR A 132 -7.14 -13.98 -4.78
CA THR A 132 -7.82 -14.14 -6.07
C THR A 132 -7.95 -12.78 -6.75
N THR A 133 -7.56 -12.68 -8.00
CA THR A 133 -7.75 -11.47 -8.82
C THR A 133 -8.88 -11.74 -9.80
N THR A 134 -9.95 -10.95 -9.74
CA THR A 134 -11.00 -11.00 -10.75
C THR A 134 -10.46 -10.39 -12.05
N PRO A 135 -10.63 -11.04 -13.22
CA PRO A 135 -10.15 -10.53 -14.51
C PRO A 135 -10.89 -9.26 -14.96
#